data_AF-A0A933G0A7-F1
#
_entry.id   AF-A0A933G0A7-F1
#
_cell.length_a   1.000
_cell.length_b   1.000
_cell.length_c   1.000
_cell.angle_alpha   90.00
_cell.angle_beta   90.00
_cell.angle_gamma   90.00
#
_symmetry.space_group_name_H-M   'P 1'
#
loop_
_entity.id
_entity.type
_entity.pdbx_description
1 polymer ?
#
loop_
_entity_poly.entity_id
_entity_poly.type
_entity_poly.pdbx_seq_one_letter_code
_entity_poly.pdbx_strand_id
1 'polypeptide(L)'
;MNEADTAGARIGILWRGDPRAEPPPPEHNRLRAVFATLANRGASAEPVVYADEVVDEVRARLLEMDGVLVWVNPIVSGQDRTVLDAMLREVASRGVWVSAHPDVIRKMGTKDVLYHTRHMPWGTDTRLYRTIEDLRRELPAVVSSGPRVLKQHRGNGGNGVWKVRLVRDGPPTGGPIVRVQHALRAAAIEEMAFDEFLERCQPYFAGTGCVIDQPFQHRLSEGMIRCYLVHEKVVGFGHQFVTALMPPPPGESSSPAPPPRLYYGPVKPEFQALKARLECEWVTQMQRLLDIDTESLPAIWDADFLYGPPGESGEDTYVLCEINVSSVFPFPEEALEPLAEAVLARVLDGRKARDLRPRQAG
;
A
#
# COMPACT_ATOMS: atom_id res chain seq x y z
N MET A 1 17.00 -20.49 13.97
CA MET A 1 15.78 -21.31 13.87
C MET A 1 16.22 -22.66 13.31
N ASN A 2 15.99 -23.75 14.02
CA ASN A 2 16.45 -25.08 13.57
C ASN A 2 15.45 -25.63 12.54
N GLU A 3 15.89 -26.32 11.49
CA GLU A 3 15.01 -26.93 10.46
C GLU A 3 13.95 -27.86 11.08
N ALA A 4 14.29 -28.49 12.21
CA ALA A 4 13.38 -29.35 12.96
C ALA A 4 12.15 -28.60 13.54
N ASP A 5 12.27 -27.30 13.82
CA ASP A 5 11.17 -26.49 14.37
C ASP A 5 10.21 -26.01 13.27
N THR A 6 10.71 -25.77 12.06
CA THR A 6 9.91 -25.31 10.90
C THR A 6 9.27 -26.45 10.13
N ALA A 7 9.79 -27.68 10.29
CA ALA A 7 9.28 -28.88 9.67
C ALA A 7 7.77 -29.04 9.91
N GLY A 8 7.01 -29.05 8.81
CA GLY A 8 5.56 -29.27 8.84
C GLY A 8 4.71 -28.06 9.20
N ALA A 9 5.26 -26.84 9.23
CA ALA A 9 4.46 -25.60 9.20
C ALA A 9 3.52 -25.59 7.99
N ARG A 10 2.20 -25.44 8.18
CA ARG A 10 1.21 -25.37 7.10
C ARG A 10 0.82 -23.92 6.84
N ILE A 11 1.06 -23.45 5.63
CA ILE A 11 0.86 -22.05 5.24
C ILE A 11 -0.06 -21.99 4.02
N GLY A 12 -1.21 -21.33 4.14
CA GLY A 12 -2.05 -21.00 2.98
C GLY A 12 -1.50 -19.79 2.25
N ILE A 13 -1.33 -19.85 0.93
CA ILE A 13 -1.10 -18.67 0.08
C ILE A 13 -2.40 -18.33 -0.61
N LEU A 14 -3.02 -17.21 -0.22
CA LEU A 14 -4.38 -16.84 -0.58
C LEU A 14 -4.42 -15.72 -1.62
N TRP A 15 -5.21 -15.87 -2.67
CA TRP A 15 -5.51 -14.81 -3.65
C TRP A 15 -6.94 -14.90 -4.19
N ARG A 16 -7.46 -13.80 -4.76
CA ARG A 16 -8.76 -13.79 -5.43
C ARG A 16 -8.69 -14.53 -6.77
N GLY A 17 -9.66 -15.38 -7.07
CA GLY A 17 -9.77 -16.11 -8.34
C GLY A 17 -11.13 -16.79 -8.51
N ASP A 18 -11.31 -17.53 -9.61
CA ASP A 18 -12.51 -18.34 -9.82
C ASP A 18 -12.45 -19.60 -8.95
N PRO A 19 -13.36 -19.78 -7.98
CA PRO A 19 -13.33 -20.93 -7.07
C PRO A 19 -13.66 -22.26 -7.77
N ARG A 20 -14.19 -22.22 -9.01
CA ARG A 20 -14.48 -23.42 -9.80
C ARG A 20 -13.30 -23.88 -10.64
N ALA A 21 -12.28 -23.03 -10.79
CA ALA A 21 -11.06 -23.36 -11.51
C ALA A 21 -10.07 -24.04 -10.56
N GLU A 22 -9.39 -25.08 -11.05
CA GLU A 22 -8.29 -25.68 -10.30
C GLU A 22 -7.17 -24.63 -10.14
N PRO A 23 -6.66 -24.41 -8.91
CA PRO A 23 -5.55 -23.48 -8.72
C PRO A 23 -4.34 -23.94 -9.52
N PRO A 24 -3.59 -23.03 -10.16
CA PRO A 24 -2.34 -23.40 -10.80
C PRO A 24 -1.40 -24.00 -9.74
N PRO A 25 -0.71 -25.11 -10.06
CA PRO A 25 0.20 -25.74 -9.13
C PRO A 25 1.35 -24.76 -8.78
N PRO A 26 1.98 -24.91 -7.60
CA PRO A 26 2.95 -23.95 -7.08
C PRO A 26 4.01 -23.49 -8.09
N GLU A 27 4.57 -24.40 -8.88
CA GLU A 27 5.61 -24.13 -9.87
C GLU A 27 5.13 -23.32 -11.09
N HIS A 28 3.83 -23.35 -11.40
CA HIS A 28 3.20 -22.57 -12.46
C HIS A 28 2.48 -21.32 -11.93
N ASN A 29 2.59 -21.04 -10.63
CA ASN A 29 1.97 -19.88 -10.00
C ASN A 29 2.82 -18.60 -10.17
N ARG A 30 2.17 -17.43 -10.20
CA ARG A 30 2.90 -16.13 -10.18
C ARG A 30 3.76 -15.96 -8.92
N LEU A 31 3.38 -16.61 -7.81
CA LEU A 31 4.08 -16.63 -6.54
C LEU A 31 5.00 -17.86 -6.38
N ARG A 32 5.36 -18.57 -7.47
CA ARG A 32 6.18 -19.79 -7.44
C ARG A 32 7.45 -19.69 -6.60
N ALA A 33 8.12 -18.53 -6.63
CA ALA A 33 9.33 -18.30 -5.86
C ALA A 33 9.05 -18.27 -4.34
N VAL A 34 7.92 -17.71 -3.91
CA VAL A 34 7.48 -17.73 -2.50
C VAL A 34 7.20 -19.16 -2.05
N PHE A 35 6.47 -19.94 -2.87
CA PHE A 35 6.23 -21.35 -2.58
C PHE A 35 7.55 -22.13 -2.45
N ALA A 36 8.46 -21.97 -3.41
CA ALA A 36 9.75 -22.67 -3.40
C ALA A 36 10.61 -22.30 -2.18
N THR A 37 10.70 -21.01 -1.84
CA THR A 37 11.49 -20.56 -0.68
C THR A 37 10.93 -21.08 0.65
N LEU A 38 9.60 -21.11 0.81
CA LEU A 38 8.99 -21.72 2.01
C LEU A 38 9.23 -23.23 2.08
N ALA A 39 9.10 -23.94 0.95
CA ALA A 39 9.36 -25.37 0.86
C ALA A 39 10.81 -25.73 1.18
N ASN A 40 11.77 -24.95 0.66
CA ASN A 40 13.19 -25.11 0.95
C ASN A 40 13.53 -24.92 2.44
N ARG A 41 12.64 -24.29 3.21
CA ARG A 41 12.77 -24.08 4.66
C ARG A 41 11.93 -25.06 5.50
N GLY A 42 11.40 -26.11 4.86
CA GLY A 42 10.68 -27.22 5.52
C GLY A 42 9.19 -26.97 5.77
N ALA A 43 8.63 -25.85 5.30
CA ALA A 43 7.20 -25.57 5.41
C ALA A 43 6.41 -26.10 4.21
N SER A 44 5.17 -26.49 4.46
CA SER A 44 4.20 -26.85 3.43
C SER A 44 3.35 -25.63 3.10
N ALA A 45 3.54 -25.08 1.89
CA ALA A 45 2.76 -23.96 1.40
C ALA A 45 1.72 -24.45 0.38
N GLU A 46 0.44 -24.12 0.60
CA GLU A 46 -0.67 -24.59 -0.23
C GLU A 46 -1.40 -23.42 -0.92
N PRO A 47 -1.84 -23.58 -2.18
CA PRO A 47 -2.62 -22.56 -2.88
C PRO A 47 -4.06 -22.49 -2.33
N VAL A 48 -4.54 -21.27 -2.05
CA VAL A 48 -5.92 -21.00 -1.57
C VAL A 48 -6.57 -19.96 -2.46
N VAL A 49 -7.55 -20.37 -3.28
CA VAL A 49 -8.33 -19.45 -4.10
C VAL A 49 -9.51 -18.94 -3.29
N TYR A 50 -9.69 -17.62 -3.26
CA TYR A 50 -10.76 -16.97 -2.53
C TYR A 50 -11.74 -16.27 -3.48
N ALA A 51 -13.03 -16.49 -3.22
CA ALA A 51 -14.12 -15.68 -3.70
C ALA A 51 -15.16 -15.56 -2.58
N ASP A 52 -15.94 -14.48 -2.57
CA ASP A 52 -16.85 -14.19 -1.46
C ASP A 52 -17.92 -15.30 -1.33
N GLU A 53 -18.29 -15.95 -2.44
CA GLU A 53 -19.28 -17.03 -2.51
C GLU A 53 -18.84 -18.33 -1.83
N VAL A 54 -17.52 -18.53 -1.63
CA VAL A 54 -16.93 -19.73 -1.01
C VAL A 54 -16.22 -19.42 0.31
N VAL A 55 -16.55 -18.28 0.94
CA VAL A 55 -15.87 -17.81 2.17
C VAL A 55 -15.89 -18.84 3.30
N ASP A 56 -16.97 -19.60 3.46
CA ASP A 56 -17.10 -20.60 4.52
C ASP A 56 -16.15 -21.80 4.32
N GLU A 57 -15.98 -22.24 3.07
CA GLU A 57 -15.05 -23.32 2.70
C GLU A 57 -13.60 -22.87 2.88
N VAL A 58 -13.29 -21.66 2.43
CA VAL A 58 -11.96 -21.06 2.63
C VAL A 58 -11.66 -20.90 4.11
N ARG A 59 -12.62 -20.42 4.92
CA ARG A 59 -12.47 -20.30 6.38
C ARG A 59 -12.13 -21.65 7.00
N ALA A 60 -12.90 -22.70 6.70
CA ALA A 60 -12.67 -24.03 7.25
C ALA A 60 -11.24 -24.52 6.95
N ARG A 61 -10.78 -24.34 5.71
CA ARG A 61 -9.41 -24.70 5.31
C ARG A 61 -8.35 -23.88 6.04
N LEU A 62 -8.52 -22.57 6.16
CA LEU A 62 -7.54 -21.71 6.83
C LEU A 62 -7.41 -22.02 8.33
N LEU A 63 -8.49 -22.45 8.99
CA LEU A 63 -8.46 -22.84 10.41
C LEU A 63 -7.62 -24.09 10.69
N GLU A 64 -7.29 -24.89 9.68
CA GLU A 64 -6.38 -26.04 9.79
C GLU A 64 -4.90 -25.68 9.54
N MET A 65 -4.63 -24.43 9.14
CA MET A 65 -3.30 -23.93 8.86
C MET A 65 -2.67 -23.28 10.09
N ASP A 66 -1.37 -23.06 10.06
CA ASP A 66 -0.68 -22.29 11.09
C ASP A 66 -0.51 -20.82 10.71
N GLY A 67 -0.53 -20.53 9.40
CA GLY A 67 -0.57 -19.17 8.90
C GLY A 67 -1.16 -19.04 7.51
N VAL A 68 -1.48 -17.81 7.13
CA VAL A 68 -1.96 -17.45 5.79
C VAL A 68 -1.24 -16.21 5.28
N LEU A 69 -0.67 -16.33 4.08
CA LEU A 69 -0.15 -15.22 3.30
C LEU A 69 -1.23 -14.69 2.34
N VAL A 70 -1.62 -13.43 2.49
CA VAL A 70 -2.77 -12.84 1.79
C VAL A 70 -2.33 -11.91 0.65
N TRP A 71 -2.54 -12.32 -0.60
CA TRP A 71 -2.36 -11.52 -1.82
C TRP A 71 -3.71 -11.14 -2.45
N VAL A 72 -4.47 -10.31 -1.74
CA VAL A 72 -5.75 -9.75 -2.22
C VAL A 72 -5.70 -8.22 -2.15
N ASN A 73 -5.90 -7.56 -3.28
CA ASN A 73 -5.98 -6.09 -3.32
C ASN A 73 -7.21 -5.58 -2.55
N PRO A 74 -7.15 -4.38 -1.94
CA PRO A 74 -8.27 -3.77 -1.21
C PRO A 74 -9.57 -3.63 -2.01
N ILE A 75 -9.45 -3.33 -3.31
CA ILE A 75 -10.58 -3.19 -4.23
C ILE A 75 -10.20 -3.87 -5.55
N VAL A 76 -11.05 -4.76 -6.06
CA VAL A 76 -10.90 -5.41 -7.36
C VAL A 76 -12.28 -5.46 -8.03
N SER A 77 -12.40 -4.93 -9.25
CA SER A 77 -13.63 -5.01 -10.06
C SER A 77 -14.91 -4.57 -9.33
N GLY A 78 -14.81 -3.55 -8.47
CA GLY A 78 -15.95 -3.04 -7.68
C GLY A 78 -16.25 -3.81 -6.39
N GLN A 79 -15.59 -4.93 -6.14
CA GLN A 79 -15.67 -5.68 -4.89
C GLN A 79 -14.63 -5.16 -3.89
N ASP A 80 -15.04 -4.96 -2.64
CA ASP A 80 -14.16 -4.59 -1.55
C ASP A 80 -13.63 -5.84 -0.81
N ARG A 81 -13.11 -5.65 0.40
CA ARG A 81 -12.61 -6.74 1.26
C ARG A 81 -13.49 -7.00 2.47
N THR A 82 -14.71 -6.50 2.53
CA THR A 82 -15.53 -6.57 3.75
C THR A 82 -15.74 -8.01 4.21
N VAL A 83 -16.11 -8.92 3.29
CA VAL A 83 -16.29 -10.36 3.58
C VAL A 83 -14.96 -11.03 3.95
N LEU A 84 -13.91 -10.77 3.16
CA LEU A 84 -12.57 -11.33 3.38
C LEU A 84 -12.00 -10.91 4.75
N ASP A 85 -12.08 -9.63 5.08
CA ASP A 85 -11.50 -9.06 6.29
C ASP A 85 -12.26 -9.53 7.54
N ALA A 86 -13.57 -9.78 7.44
CA ALA A 86 -14.32 -10.41 8.52
C ALA A 86 -13.83 -11.85 8.78
N MET A 87 -13.70 -12.65 7.72
CA MET A 87 -13.19 -14.02 7.82
C MET A 87 -11.74 -14.07 8.33
N LEU A 88 -10.85 -13.20 7.84
CA LEU A 88 -9.46 -13.16 8.27
C LEU A 88 -9.30 -12.77 9.75
N ARG A 89 -10.16 -11.87 10.27
CA ARG A 89 -10.20 -11.57 11.71
C ARG A 89 -10.62 -12.79 12.52
N GLU A 90 -11.63 -13.52 12.06
CA GLU A 90 -12.07 -14.75 12.73
C GLU A 90 -10.94 -15.79 12.76
N VAL A 91 -10.32 -16.06 11.61
CA VAL A 91 -9.17 -16.97 11.48
C VAL A 91 -8.02 -16.55 12.41
N ALA A 92 -7.67 -15.26 12.44
CA ALA A 92 -6.65 -14.72 13.35
C ALA A 92 -6.99 -14.92 14.83
N SER A 93 -8.25 -14.72 15.22
CA SER A 93 -8.73 -14.89 16.60
C SER A 93 -8.56 -16.33 17.11
N ARG A 94 -8.59 -17.30 16.18
CA ARG A 94 -8.39 -18.73 16.46
C ARG A 94 -6.91 -19.14 16.52
N GLY A 95 -5.99 -18.20 16.34
CA GLY A 95 -4.55 -18.40 16.50
C GLY A 95 -3.81 -18.76 15.22
N VAL A 96 -4.45 -18.66 14.05
CA VAL A 96 -3.77 -18.75 12.75
C VAL A 96 -3.13 -17.39 12.45
N TRP A 97 -1.85 -17.36 12.11
CA TRP A 97 -1.20 -16.09 11.79
C TRP A 97 -1.65 -15.55 10.42
N VAL A 98 -1.95 -14.26 10.32
CA VAL A 98 -2.36 -13.60 9.07
C VAL A 98 -1.30 -12.59 8.66
N SER A 99 -0.73 -12.76 7.45
CA SER A 99 0.43 -11.99 6.99
C SER A 99 0.22 -10.48 6.90
N ALA A 100 -1.01 -10.03 6.72
CA ALA A 100 -1.41 -8.65 6.76
C ALA A 100 -2.77 -8.58 7.46
N HIS A 101 -2.75 -8.41 8.78
CA HIS A 101 -3.97 -8.45 9.59
C HIS A 101 -4.91 -7.30 9.19
N PRO A 102 -6.23 -7.54 9.01
CA PRO A 102 -7.17 -6.51 8.57
C PRO A 102 -7.16 -5.21 9.41
N ASP A 103 -6.92 -5.32 10.71
CA ASP A 103 -6.89 -4.15 11.60
C ASP A 103 -5.61 -3.31 11.44
N VAL A 104 -4.50 -3.93 11.06
CA VAL A 104 -3.26 -3.24 10.70
C VAL A 104 -3.41 -2.57 9.34
N ILE A 105 -4.03 -3.27 8.38
CA ILE A 105 -4.37 -2.70 7.07
C ILE A 105 -5.21 -1.42 7.23
N ARG A 106 -6.18 -1.42 8.14
CA ARG A 106 -7.00 -0.24 8.43
C ARG A 106 -6.19 0.94 9.01
N LYS A 107 -5.11 0.67 9.75
CA LYS A 107 -4.28 1.70 10.39
C LYS A 107 -3.29 2.35 9.43
N MET A 108 -2.69 1.58 8.50
CA MET A 108 -1.59 2.07 7.66
C MET A 108 -1.75 1.84 6.15
N GLY A 109 -2.78 1.12 5.71
CA GLY A 109 -2.99 0.74 4.31
C GLY A 109 -3.91 1.66 3.50
N THR A 110 -4.50 2.68 4.13
CA THR A 110 -5.37 3.66 3.49
C THR A 110 -4.67 5.01 3.35
N LYS A 111 -5.12 5.86 2.41
CA LYS A 111 -4.40 7.11 2.08
C LYS A 111 -4.37 8.13 3.21
N ASP A 112 -5.27 8.05 4.17
CA ASP A 112 -5.27 8.88 5.39
C ASP A 112 -4.06 8.63 6.31
N VAL A 113 -3.30 7.54 6.12
CA VAL A 113 -2.00 7.35 6.78
C VAL A 113 -1.05 8.52 6.49
N LEU A 114 -1.14 9.12 5.30
CA LEU A 114 -0.34 10.30 4.91
C LEU A 114 -0.69 11.51 5.79
N TYR A 115 -1.98 11.67 6.10
CA TYR A 115 -2.42 12.72 7.02
C TYR A 115 -2.01 12.39 8.46
N HIS A 116 -2.24 11.16 8.92
CA HIS A 116 -1.90 10.78 10.30
C HIS A 116 -0.40 10.89 10.58
N THR A 117 0.46 10.60 9.61
CA THR A 117 1.91 10.68 9.72
C THR A 117 2.53 12.01 9.24
N ARG A 118 1.71 13.03 8.93
CA ARG A 118 2.18 14.29 8.32
C ARG A 118 3.21 15.09 9.13
N HIS A 119 3.29 14.84 10.44
CA HIS A 119 4.24 15.50 11.35
C HIS A 119 5.58 14.76 11.47
N MET A 120 5.69 13.59 10.85
CA MET A 120 6.95 12.83 10.81
C MET A 120 7.93 13.46 9.81
N PRO A 121 9.23 13.12 9.84
CA PRO A 121 10.22 13.73 8.95
C PRO A 121 9.97 13.51 7.45
N TRP A 122 9.27 12.44 7.06
CA TRP A 122 8.82 12.22 5.66
C TRP A 122 7.57 13.02 5.28
N GLY A 123 6.98 13.71 6.26
CA GLY A 123 5.70 14.38 6.16
C GLY A 123 5.79 15.64 5.33
N THR A 124 4.63 16.13 4.94
CA THR A 124 4.48 17.41 4.24
C THR A 124 3.17 18.04 4.68
N ASP A 125 2.88 19.24 4.19
CA ASP A 125 1.64 19.99 4.43
C ASP A 125 0.41 19.22 3.90
N THR A 126 0.03 18.17 4.60
CA THR A 126 -0.97 17.18 4.20
C THR A 126 -2.30 17.50 4.87
N ARG A 127 -3.36 17.62 4.07
CA ARG A 127 -4.71 17.89 4.54
C ARG A 127 -5.63 16.69 4.31
N LEU A 128 -6.69 16.64 5.10
CA LEU A 128 -7.74 15.62 5.04
C LEU A 128 -9.09 16.36 4.98
N TYR A 129 -9.82 16.12 3.90
CA TYR A 129 -11.19 16.60 3.74
C TYR A 129 -12.13 15.43 3.98
N ARG A 130 -13.04 15.56 4.95
CA ARG A 130 -14.00 14.50 5.30
C ARG A 130 -15.29 14.59 4.51
N THR A 131 -15.60 15.77 4.01
CA THR A 131 -16.81 16.06 3.25
C THR A 131 -16.48 16.88 2.00
N ILE A 132 -17.38 16.88 1.02
CA ILE A 132 -17.21 17.73 -0.16
C ILE A 132 -17.29 19.21 0.21
N GLU A 133 -18.03 19.56 1.27
CA GLU A 133 -18.14 20.91 1.81
C GLU A 133 -16.82 21.39 2.41
N ASP A 134 -16.08 20.52 3.10
CA ASP A 134 -14.72 20.83 3.58
C ASP A 134 -13.79 21.12 2.40
N LEU A 135 -13.81 20.25 1.38
CA LEU A 135 -13.00 20.42 0.17
C LEU A 135 -13.33 21.74 -0.54
N ARG A 136 -14.62 22.04 -0.70
CA ARG A 136 -15.12 23.28 -1.32
C ARG A 136 -14.63 24.52 -0.57
N ARG A 137 -14.69 24.49 0.76
CA ARG A 137 -14.35 25.63 1.63
C ARG A 137 -12.86 25.90 1.67
N GLU A 138 -12.04 24.85 1.74
CA GLU A 138 -10.63 24.98 2.11
C GLU A 138 -9.67 24.90 0.92
N LEU A 139 -9.96 24.07 -0.08
CA LEU A 139 -9.04 23.83 -1.20
C LEU A 139 -8.69 25.09 -2.00
N PRO A 140 -9.60 26.04 -2.29
CA PRO A 140 -9.26 27.26 -3.06
C PRO A 140 -8.09 28.04 -2.49
N ALA A 141 -8.08 28.25 -1.16
CA ALA A 141 -6.98 28.94 -0.50
C ALA A 141 -5.67 28.14 -0.61
N VAL A 142 -5.73 26.82 -0.49
CA VAL A 142 -4.56 25.94 -0.57
C VAL A 142 -3.95 25.91 -1.98
N VAL A 143 -4.77 25.82 -3.03
CA VAL A 143 -4.26 25.79 -4.43
C VAL A 143 -3.74 27.15 -4.91
N SER A 144 -4.08 28.24 -4.21
CA SER A 144 -3.48 29.56 -4.45
C SER A 144 -2.00 29.62 -4.06
N SER A 145 -1.58 28.81 -3.08
CA SER A 145 -0.16 28.72 -2.65
C SER A 145 0.68 27.79 -3.53
N GLY A 146 0.07 26.99 -4.40
CA GLY A 146 0.79 26.10 -5.30
C GLY A 146 -0.02 24.88 -5.74
N PRO A 147 0.50 24.09 -6.70
CA PRO A 147 -0.15 22.88 -7.16
C PRO A 147 -0.26 21.83 -6.04
N ARG A 148 -1.41 21.16 -6.00
CA ARG A 148 -1.76 20.13 -5.02
C ARG A 148 -2.02 18.80 -5.69
N VAL A 149 -1.82 17.70 -4.96
CA VAL A 149 -2.15 16.34 -5.38
C VAL A 149 -3.23 15.81 -4.44
N LEU A 150 -4.45 15.70 -4.95
CA LEU A 150 -5.58 15.10 -4.26
C LEU A 150 -5.59 13.59 -4.49
N LYS A 151 -5.94 12.82 -3.46
CA LYS A 151 -5.98 11.35 -3.48
C LYS A 151 -7.24 10.90 -2.77
N GLN A 152 -8.08 10.10 -3.43
CA GLN A 152 -9.18 9.42 -2.76
C GLN A 152 -8.68 8.44 -1.69
N HIS A 153 -9.49 8.18 -0.66
CA HIS A 153 -9.13 7.34 0.50
C HIS A 153 -8.64 5.93 0.12
N ARG A 154 -9.34 5.29 -0.81
CA ARG A 154 -9.07 3.93 -1.30
C ARG A 154 -9.04 3.93 -2.81
N GLY A 155 -7.94 3.48 -3.39
CA GLY A 155 -7.77 3.40 -4.85
C GLY A 155 -6.40 2.83 -5.20
N ASN A 156 -6.24 2.42 -6.44
CA ASN A 156 -4.98 1.90 -6.98
C ASN A 156 -4.72 2.46 -8.38
N GLY A 157 -3.48 2.33 -8.86
CA GLY A 157 -3.14 2.63 -10.26
C GLY A 157 -3.42 4.07 -10.72
N GLY A 158 -3.37 5.04 -9.80
CA GLY A 158 -3.65 6.45 -10.11
C GLY A 158 -5.13 6.82 -10.16
N ASN A 159 -6.06 5.87 -9.95
CA ASN A 159 -7.49 6.16 -9.86
C ASN A 159 -7.79 7.10 -8.67
N GLY A 160 -8.52 8.19 -8.91
CA GLY A 160 -8.81 9.23 -7.92
C GLY A 160 -7.58 9.95 -7.37
N VAL A 161 -6.48 9.97 -8.13
CA VAL A 161 -5.32 10.82 -7.86
C VAL A 161 -5.29 11.96 -8.89
N TRP A 162 -5.31 13.20 -8.42
CA TRP A 162 -5.45 14.39 -9.25
C TRP A 162 -4.40 15.41 -8.90
N LYS A 163 -3.71 15.97 -9.89
CA LYS A 163 -2.97 17.23 -9.73
C LYS A 163 -3.91 18.39 -10.01
N VAL A 164 -3.98 19.34 -9.10
CA VAL A 164 -4.88 20.51 -9.18
C VAL A 164 -4.05 21.77 -9.01
N ARG A 165 -4.26 22.75 -9.88
CA ARG A 165 -3.62 24.07 -9.80
C ARG A 165 -4.63 25.16 -10.12
N LEU A 166 -4.59 26.26 -9.37
CA LEU A 166 -5.33 27.48 -9.72
C LEU A 166 -4.79 28.11 -11.00
N VAL A 167 -5.66 28.40 -11.96
CA VAL A 167 -5.32 29.12 -13.21
C VAL A 167 -5.62 30.60 -13.06
N ARG A 168 -6.83 30.91 -12.61
CA ARG A 168 -7.29 32.27 -12.34
C ARG A 168 -8.28 32.26 -11.18
N ASP A 169 -8.22 33.30 -10.38
CA ASP A 169 -9.29 33.61 -9.45
C ASP A 169 -10.58 33.87 -10.23
N GLY A 170 -11.69 33.39 -9.68
CA GLY A 170 -12.99 33.49 -10.31
C GLY A 170 -13.54 34.92 -10.26
N PRO A 171 -14.33 35.36 -11.24
CA PRO A 171 -15.21 36.50 -11.02
C PRO A 171 -16.21 36.17 -9.89
N PRO A 172 -16.77 37.16 -9.18
CA PRO A 172 -17.69 36.95 -8.06
C PRO A 172 -18.89 36.03 -8.37
N THR A 173 -19.26 35.91 -9.64
CA THR A 173 -20.41 35.15 -10.14
C THR A 173 -20.07 33.77 -10.70
N GLY A 174 -18.78 33.38 -10.81
CA GLY A 174 -18.37 32.22 -11.61
C GLY A 174 -17.36 31.25 -10.96
N GLY A 175 -16.92 31.51 -9.74
CA GLY A 175 -15.98 30.64 -9.01
C GLY A 175 -14.58 30.51 -9.65
N PRO A 176 -13.58 30.01 -8.91
CA PRO A 176 -12.23 29.87 -9.43
C PRO A 176 -12.15 28.86 -10.58
N ILE A 177 -11.18 29.06 -11.47
CA ILE A 177 -10.91 28.13 -12.58
C ILE A 177 -9.62 27.37 -12.25
N VAL A 178 -9.73 26.05 -12.32
CA VAL A 178 -8.65 25.14 -11.96
C VAL A 178 -8.20 24.35 -13.18
N ARG A 179 -6.90 24.08 -13.24
CA ARG A 179 -6.31 23.11 -14.15
C ARG A 179 -6.12 21.82 -13.40
N VAL A 180 -6.68 20.74 -13.93
CA VAL A 180 -6.65 19.41 -13.32
C VAL A 180 -6.01 18.41 -14.27
N GLN A 181 -5.31 17.44 -13.69
CA GLN A 181 -4.71 16.32 -14.40
C GLN A 181 -4.95 15.06 -13.58
N HIS A 182 -5.73 14.13 -14.12
CA HIS A 182 -5.94 12.84 -13.48
C HIS A 182 -4.70 11.96 -13.69
N ALA A 183 -4.21 11.27 -12.66
CA ALA A 183 -3.09 10.34 -12.79
C ALA A 183 -3.43 9.02 -13.52
N LEU A 184 -4.60 8.93 -14.17
CA LEU A 184 -4.95 7.79 -15.00
C LEU A 184 -4.16 7.84 -16.31
N ARG A 185 -3.83 6.67 -16.84
CA ARG A 185 -3.07 6.56 -18.08
C ARG A 185 -3.80 7.28 -19.21
N ALA A 186 -3.06 8.09 -19.97
CA ALA A 186 -3.55 8.89 -21.10
C ALA A 186 -4.65 9.93 -20.75
N ALA A 187 -4.84 10.26 -19.46
CA ALA A 187 -5.73 11.35 -19.10
C ALA A 187 -5.16 12.70 -19.57
N ALA A 188 -6.04 13.51 -20.17
CA ALA A 188 -5.69 14.85 -20.63
C ALA A 188 -5.62 15.84 -19.46
N ILE A 189 -4.93 16.95 -19.69
CA ILE A 189 -5.00 18.12 -18.82
C ILE A 189 -6.24 18.92 -19.21
N GLU A 190 -7.06 19.27 -18.22
CA GLU A 190 -8.31 20.02 -18.43
C GLU A 190 -8.30 21.30 -17.60
N GLU A 191 -8.89 22.38 -18.12
CA GLU A 191 -9.25 23.57 -17.35
C GLU A 191 -10.76 23.62 -17.20
N MET A 192 -11.24 23.80 -15.98
CA MET A 192 -12.67 23.74 -15.67
C MET A 192 -13.04 24.63 -14.48
N ALA A 193 -14.34 24.87 -14.28
CA ALA A 193 -14.82 25.52 -13.08
C ALA A 193 -14.53 24.65 -11.85
N PHE A 194 -14.18 25.27 -10.74
CA PHE A 194 -13.87 24.53 -9.52
C PHE A 194 -15.05 23.69 -9.04
N ASP A 195 -16.29 24.17 -9.18
CA ASP A 195 -17.48 23.41 -8.84
C ASP A 195 -17.66 22.16 -9.73
N GLU A 196 -17.35 22.24 -11.03
CA GLU A 196 -17.36 21.07 -11.93
C GLU A 196 -16.32 20.02 -11.50
N PHE A 197 -15.15 20.47 -11.00
CA PHE A 197 -14.17 19.56 -10.44
C PHE A 197 -14.66 18.91 -9.14
N LEU A 198 -15.35 19.65 -8.27
CA LEU A 198 -15.93 19.11 -7.04
C LEU A 198 -16.97 18.02 -7.33
N GLU A 199 -17.78 18.17 -8.37
CA GLU A 199 -18.72 17.13 -8.81
C GLU A 199 -18.00 15.80 -9.15
N ARG A 200 -16.83 15.88 -9.79
CA ARG A 200 -15.99 14.69 -10.07
C ARG A 200 -15.40 14.08 -8.80
N CYS A 201 -15.21 14.87 -7.74
CA CYS A 201 -14.74 14.40 -6.45
C CYS A 201 -15.84 13.85 -5.54
N GLN A 202 -17.11 14.18 -5.80
CA GLN A 202 -18.26 13.78 -4.97
C GLN A 202 -18.26 12.28 -4.62
N PRO A 203 -18.01 11.34 -5.55
CA PRO A 203 -18.03 9.91 -5.25
C PRO A 203 -16.99 9.48 -4.21
N TYR A 204 -15.89 10.22 -4.05
CA TYR A 204 -14.81 9.87 -3.11
C TYR A 204 -15.19 10.05 -1.63
N PHE A 205 -16.31 10.72 -1.36
CA PHE A 205 -16.84 10.94 -0.02
C PHE A 205 -17.94 9.94 0.38
N ALA A 206 -18.24 8.95 -0.47
CA ALA A 206 -19.23 7.93 -0.15
C ALA A 206 -18.77 7.02 1.03
N GLY A 207 -19.68 6.67 1.93
CA GLY A 207 -19.40 5.77 3.06
C GLY A 207 -18.35 6.35 4.01
N THR A 208 -17.23 5.63 4.19
CA THR A 208 -16.08 6.10 4.98
C THR A 208 -15.04 6.86 4.14
N GLY A 209 -15.40 7.25 2.92
CA GLY A 209 -14.51 7.92 1.97
C GLY A 209 -14.07 9.31 2.44
N CYS A 210 -12.91 9.73 1.95
CA CYS A 210 -12.34 11.04 2.18
C CYS A 210 -11.33 11.39 1.08
N VAL A 211 -10.91 12.65 1.04
CA VAL A 211 -9.86 13.12 0.12
C VAL A 211 -8.65 13.59 0.92
N ILE A 212 -7.49 13.10 0.54
CA ILE A 212 -6.19 13.48 1.08
C ILE A 212 -5.52 14.43 0.10
N ASP A 213 -4.86 15.44 0.61
CA ASP A 213 -4.25 16.50 -0.18
C ASP A 213 -2.81 16.72 0.25
N GLN A 214 -1.86 16.63 -0.69
CA GLN A 214 -0.44 16.92 -0.47
C GLN A 214 0.06 17.97 -1.48
N PRO A 215 1.11 18.75 -1.17
CA PRO A 215 1.79 19.55 -2.18
C PRO A 215 2.32 18.68 -3.32
N PHE A 216 2.25 19.17 -4.55
CA PHE A 216 2.91 18.55 -5.68
C PHE A 216 4.43 18.61 -5.51
N GLN A 217 5.11 17.47 -5.62
CA GLN A 217 6.57 17.41 -5.52
C GLN A 217 7.23 17.79 -6.84
N HIS A 218 7.98 18.89 -6.86
CA HIS A 218 8.63 19.40 -8.08
C HIS A 218 9.63 18.41 -8.70
N ARG A 219 10.23 17.56 -7.86
CA ARG A 219 11.20 16.54 -8.26
C ARG A 219 10.53 15.22 -8.71
N LEU A 220 9.23 15.22 -9.02
CA LEU A 220 8.50 14.03 -9.50
C LEU A 220 9.21 13.34 -10.68
N SER A 221 9.83 14.12 -11.57
CA SER A 221 10.58 13.62 -12.73
C SER A 221 11.82 12.81 -12.38
N GLU A 222 12.36 12.95 -11.17
CA GLU A 222 13.51 12.18 -10.68
C GLU A 222 13.10 10.76 -10.23
N GLY A 223 11.79 10.51 -10.21
CA GLY A 223 11.20 9.21 -9.93
C GLY A 223 10.79 9.05 -8.47
N MET A 224 10.36 7.83 -8.19
CA MET A 224 9.81 7.39 -6.92
C MET A 224 10.58 6.16 -6.46
N ILE A 225 11.00 6.17 -5.20
CA ILE A 225 11.65 5.04 -4.55
C ILE A 225 10.58 4.28 -3.77
N ARG A 226 10.33 3.04 -4.18
CA ARG A 226 9.56 2.08 -3.39
C ARG A 226 10.52 1.33 -2.48
N CYS A 227 10.34 1.43 -1.18
CA CYS A 227 11.05 0.59 -0.22
C CYS A 227 10.17 -0.62 0.11
N TYR A 228 10.64 -1.83 -0.16
CA TYR A 228 9.97 -3.06 0.26
C TYR A 228 10.46 -3.44 1.65
N LEU A 229 9.53 -3.72 2.56
CA LEU A 229 9.83 -4.07 3.94
C LEU A 229 9.23 -5.43 4.29
N VAL A 230 9.98 -6.19 5.08
CA VAL A 230 9.49 -7.36 5.81
C VAL A 230 9.51 -6.97 7.28
N HIS A 231 8.31 -6.87 7.88
CA HIS A 231 8.10 -6.18 9.15
C HIS A 231 8.78 -4.79 9.14
N GLU A 232 9.78 -4.55 9.98
CA GLU A 232 10.47 -3.27 10.12
C GLU A 232 11.70 -3.10 9.20
N LYS A 233 12.14 -4.17 8.53
CA LYS A 233 13.41 -4.17 7.78
C LYS A 233 13.20 -3.95 6.31
N VAL A 234 14.01 -3.09 5.70
CA VAL A 234 14.02 -2.87 4.25
C VAL A 234 14.77 -4.01 3.58
N VAL A 235 14.06 -4.75 2.73
CA VAL A 235 14.55 -5.96 2.05
C VAL A 235 14.79 -5.76 0.56
N GLY A 236 14.48 -4.57 0.04
CA GLY A 236 14.79 -4.21 -1.34
C GLY A 236 14.12 -2.92 -1.76
N PHE A 237 14.36 -2.53 -3.01
CA PHE A 237 13.85 -1.31 -3.59
C PHE A 237 13.24 -1.51 -4.97
N GLY A 238 12.31 -0.64 -5.31
CA GLY A 238 11.88 -0.36 -6.66
C GLY A 238 12.18 1.10 -7.01
N HIS A 239 12.71 1.38 -8.20
CA HIS A 239 12.81 2.75 -8.71
C HIS A 239 11.91 2.89 -9.93
N GLN A 240 10.97 3.83 -9.88
CA GLN A 240 9.98 4.03 -10.92
C GLN A 240 9.89 5.52 -11.29
N PHE A 241 9.98 5.81 -12.58
CA PHE A 241 9.64 7.14 -13.08
C PHE A 241 8.13 7.30 -13.12
N VAL A 242 7.59 8.32 -12.43
CA VAL A 242 6.15 8.59 -12.38
C VAL A 242 5.84 9.69 -13.38
N THR A 243 5.27 9.32 -14.52
CA THR A 243 4.98 10.25 -15.61
C THR A 243 3.55 10.81 -15.58
N ALA A 244 2.63 10.16 -14.85
CA ALA A 244 1.18 10.42 -14.95
C ALA A 244 0.74 11.86 -14.60
N LEU A 245 1.54 12.58 -13.81
CA LEU A 245 1.28 13.98 -13.41
C LEU A 245 2.34 14.96 -13.95
N MET A 246 3.13 14.50 -14.92
CA MET A 246 4.08 15.33 -15.66
C MET A 246 3.38 16.06 -16.80
N PRO A 247 3.82 17.28 -17.17
CA PRO A 247 3.35 17.92 -18.40
C PRO A 247 3.58 17.00 -19.62
N PRO A 248 2.65 16.98 -20.59
CA PRO A 248 2.88 16.27 -21.84
C PRO A 248 4.04 16.92 -22.62
N PRO A 249 4.78 16.14 -23.43
CA PRO A 249 5.75 16.68 -24.38
C PRO A 249 5.11 17.69 -25.35
N PRO A 250 5.87 18.64 -25.92
CA PRO A 250 5.36 19.56 -26.93
C PRO A 250 4.69 18.81 -28.10
N GLY A 251 3.43 19.13 -28.38
CA GLY A 251 2.64 18.49 -29.45
C GLY A 251 1.87 17.24 -29.04
N GLU A 252 2.03 16.76 -27.80
CA GLU A 252 1.26 15.63 -27.26
C GLU A 252 0.14 16.09 -26.32
N SER A 253 -0.94 15.32 -26.24
CA SER A 253 -2.10 15.59 -25.36
C SER A 253 -2.03 14.90 -24.00
N SER A 254 -1.12 13.94 -23.82
CA SER A 254 -0.96 13.16 -22.58
C SER A 254 0.50 12.90 -22.25
N SER A 255 0.79 12.62 -20.98
CA SER A 255 2.14 12.28 -20.51
C SER A 255 2.62 10.95 -21.10
N PRO A 256 3.95 10.77 -21.30
CA PRO A 256 4.50 9.54 -21.85
C PRO A 256 4.25 8.36 -20.91
N ALA A 257 4.25 7.15 -21.46
CA ALA A 257 4.21 5.94 -20.64
C ALA A 257 5.48 5.87 -19.76
N PRO A 258 5.35 5.52 -18.47
CA PRO A 258 6.53 5.37 -17.63
C PRO A 258 7.34 4.15 -18.10
N PRO A 259 8.68 4.19 -18.03
CA PRO A 259 9.49 3.00 -18.21
C PRO A 259 9.14 1.94 -17.14
N PRO A 260 9.48 0.67 -17.39
CA PRO A 260 9.32 -0.38 -16.38
C PRO A 260 10.03 -0.02 -15.07
N ARG A 261 9.44 -0.42 -13.94
CA ARG A 261 10.08 -0.31 -12.62
C ARG A 261 11.34 -1.17 -12.60
N LEU A 262 12.43 -0.60 -12.12
CA LEU A 262 13.67 -1.33 -11.84
C LEU A 262 13.67 -1.81 -10.40
N TYR A 263 14.14 -3.03 -10.17
CA TYR A 263 14.18 -3.67 -8.85
C TYR A 263 15.63 -3.85 -8.41
N TYR A 264 15.87 -3.66 -7.12
CA TYR A 264 17.20 -3.74 -6.54
C TYR A 264 17.14 -4.39 -5.17
N GLY A 265 18.17 -5.17 -4.82
CA GLY A 265 18.36 -5.66 -3.45
C GLY A 265 18.60 -4.54 -2.42
N PRO A 266 18.67 -4.88 -1.12
CA PRO A 266 18.66 -3.93 -0.02
C PRO A 266 19.96 -3.09 0.12
N VAL A 267 20.99 -3.39 -0.67
CA VAL A 267 22.32 -2.76 -0.61
C VAL A 267 22.55 -1.71 -1.71
N LYS A 268 21.49 -1.30 -2.44
CA LYS A 268 21.61 -0.25 -3.48
C LYS A 268 22.21 1.03 -2.88
N PRO A 269 23.41 1.48 -3.34
CA PRO A 269 24.15 2.59 -2.70
C PRO A 269 23.33 3.87 -2.58
N GLU A 270 22.61 4.25 -3.64
CA GLU A 270 21.87 5.52 -3.73
C GLU A 270 20.71 5.60 -2.74
N PHE A 271 20.20 4.46 -2.25
CA PHE A 271 19.03 4.41 -1.37
C PHE A 271 19.39 4.08 0.09
N GLN A 272 20.68 3.98 0.42
CA GLN A 272 21.11 3.63 1.79
C GLN A 272 20.75 4.71 2.81
N ALA A 273 20.75 5.99 2.42
CA ALA A 273 20.35 7.08 3.32
C ALA A 273 18.86 6.95 3.72
N LEU A 274 17.97 6.71 2.74
CA LEU A 274 16.55 6.46 2.99
C LEU A 274 16.33 5.19 3.82
N LYS A 275 17.06 4.11 3.50
CA LYS A 275 17.02 2.85 4.27
C LYS A 275 17.34 3.07 5.74
N ALA A 276 18.44 3.77 6.03
CA ALA A 276 18.87 4.03 7.39
C ALA A 276 17.81 4.83 8.17
N ARG A 277 17.19 5.85 7.55
CA ARG A 277 16.10 6.62 8.16
C ARG A 277 14.88 5.75 8.45
N LEU A 278 14.49 4.89 7.50
CA LEU A 278 13.37 3.96 7.67
C LEU A 278 13.57 3.02 8.85
N GLU A 279 14.68 2.30 8.87
CA GLU A 279 14.92 1.24 9.86
C GLU A 279 15.26 1.77 11.26
N CYS A 280 16.02 2.87 11.35
CA CYS A 280 16.51 3.36 12.63
C CYS A 280 15.53 4.31 13.33
N GLU A 281 14.64 4.97 12.59
CA GLU A 281 13.82 6.06 13.13
C GLU A 281 12.36 5.97 12.67
N TRP A 282 12.12 6.05 11.36
CA TRP A 282 10.80 6.39 10.84
C TRP A 282 9.78 5.26 11.03
N VAL A 283 10.16 4.00 10.80
CA VAL A 283 9.24 2.87 11.04
C VAL A 283 8.87 2.80 12.51
N THR A 284 9.84 2.93 13.42
CA THR A 284 9.58 2.93 14.87
C THR A 284 8.67 4.09 15.29
N GLN A 285 8.87 5.29 14.73
CA GLN A 285 8.01 6.43 15.01
C GLN A 285 6.58 6.22 14.49
N MET A 286 6.42 5.70 13.27
CA MET A 286 5.12 5.37 12.69
C MET A 286 4.38 4.33 13.54
N GLN A 287 5.08 3.28 13.98
CA GLN A 287 4.53 2.24 14.84
C GLN A 287 3.94 2.82 16.13
N ARG A 288 4.68 3.70 16.83
CA ARG A 288 4.18 4.37 18.03
C ARG A 288 2.96 5.24 17.75
N LEU A 289 2.99 5.97 16.63
CA LEU A 289 1.92 6.89 16.26
C LEU A 289 0.62 6.17 15.87
N LEU A 290 0.74 5.03 15.19
CA LEU A 290 -0.39 4.23 14.70
C LEU A 290 -0.76 3.09 15.67
N ASP A 291 -0.03 2.94 16.77
CA ASP A 291 -0.22 1.87 17.75
C ASP A 291 -0.08 0.48 17.08
N ILE A 292 1.06 0.23 16.44
CA ILE A 292 1.35 -1.01 15.71
C ILE A 292 2.64 -1.62 16.26
N ASP A 293 2.53 -2.79 16.87
CA ASP A 293 3.70 -3.56 17.30
C ASP A 293 4.46 -4.13 16.10
N THR A 294 5.76 -4.40 16.27
CA THR A 294 6.62 -4.92 15.20
C THR A 294 6.12 -6.25 14.68
N GLU A 295 5.63 -7.12 15.56
CA GLU A 295 5.08 -8.42 15.17
C GLU A 295 3.73 -8.32 14.43
N SER A 296 3.07 -7.16 14.50
CA SER A 296 1.83 -6.87 13.79
C SER A 296 2.07 -6.24 12.41
N LEU A 297 3.28 -5.77 12.10
CA LEU A 297 3.59 -5.26 10.77
C LEU A 297 3.39 -6.36 9.72
N PRO A 298 2.97 -6.00 8.49
CA PRO A 298 2.78 -7.00 7.45
C PRO A 298 4.06 -7.78 7.14
N ALA A 299 3.90 -9.05 6.79
CA ALA A 299 4.98 -9.94 6.36
C ALA A 299 5.77 -9.36 5.19
N ILE A 300 5.05 -8.69 4.27
CA ILE A 300 5.65 -7.84 3.25
C ILE A 300 4.73 -6.65 2.98
N TRP A 301 5.32 -5.47 2.95
CA TRP A 301 4.64 -4.22 2.59
C TRP A 301 5.63 -3.29 1.88
N ASP A 302 5.13 -2.21 1.30
CA ASP A 302 5.98 -1.20 0.70
C ASP A 302 5.57 0.23 1.06
N ALA A 303 6.56 1.11 1.09
CA ALA A 303 6.40 2.54 1.27
C ALA A 303 7.03 3.27 0.07
N ASP A 304 6.23 4.10 -0.59
CA ASP A 304 6.62 4.86 -1.77
C ASP A 304 7.01 6.29 -1.37
N PHE A 305 8.21 6.68 -1.78
CA PHE A 305 8.80 7.99 -1.52
C PHE A 305 9.05 8.75 -2.81
N LEU A 306 8.64 10.00 -2.84
CA LEU A 306 9.09 10.99 -3.82
C LEU A 306 10.25 11.78 -3.23
N TYR A 307 11.13 12.29 -4.07
CA TYR A 307 12.12 13.26 -3.64
C TYR A 307 11.44 14.59 -3.25
N GLY A 308 11.73 15.06 -2.03
CA GLY A 308 11.34 16.37 -1.56
C GLY A 308 12.37 17.45 -1.93
N PRO A 309 12.12 18.72 -1.57
CA PRO A 309 13.11 19.79 -1.72
C PRO A 309 14.44 19.38 -1.07
N PRO A 310 15.60 19.64 -1.70
CA PRO A 310 16.89 19.35 -1.07
C PRO A 310 16.99 20.01 0.31
N GLY A 311 17.64 19.33 1.24
CA GLY A 311 17.92 19.89 2.55
C GLY A 311 18.93 21.04 2.47
N GLU A 312 19.20 21.67 3.61
CA GLU A 312 20.11 22.83 3.67
C GLU A 312 21.54 22.50 3.20
N SER A 313 21.96 21.23 3.35
CA SER A 313 23.28 20.76 2.90
C SER A 313 23.24 20.16 1.49
N GLY A 314 22.12 20.28 0.77
CA GLY A 314 21.92 19.75 -0.58
C GLY A 314 21.62 18.25 -0.63
N GLU A 315 21.42 17.61 0.51
CA GLU A 315 21.06 16.20 0.60
C GLU A 315 19.60 15.94 0.20
N ASP A 316 19.32 14.71 -0.23
CA ASP A 316 17.96 14.30 -0.54
C ASP A 316 17.07 14.28 0.72
N THR A 317 15.88 14.85 0.56
CA THR A 317 14.75 14.63 1.44
C THR A 317 13.72 13.76 0.72
N TYR A 318 12.85 13.11 1.51
CA TYR A 318 11.92 12.11 0.99
C TYR A 318 10.53 12.40 1.53
N VAL A 319 9.54 12.43 0.65
CA VAL A 319 8.13 12.66 0.99
C VAL A 319 7.36 11.38 0.76
N LEU A 320 6.72 10.87 1.82
CA LEU A 320 5.86 9.69 1.73
C LEU A 320 4.65 10.01 0.85
N CYS A 321 4.40 9.17 -0.16
CA CYS A 321 3.28 9.36 -1.07
C CYS A 321 2.26 8.21 -1.06
N GLU A 322 2.66 7.00 -0.66
CA GLU A 322 1.78 5.84 -0.52
C GLU A 322 2.41 4.76 0.38
N ILE A 323 1.58 4.00 1.08
CA ILE A 323 1.95 2.75 1.74
C ILE A 323 1.04 1.66 1.19
N ASN A 324 1.63 0.55 0.72
CA ASN A 324 0.90 -0.63 0.28
C ASN A 324 1.17 -1.79 1.24
N VAL A 325 0.13 -2.25 1.92
CA VAL A 325 0.23 -3.31 2.95
C VAL A 325 -0.38 -4.64 2.54
N SER A 326 -1.01 -4.71 1.38
CA SER A 326 -1.65 -5.92 0.91
C SER A 326 -1.35 -6.16 -0.56
N SER A 327 -1.14 -7.43 -0.91
CA SER A 327 -0.85 -7.86 -2.28
C SER A 327 0.37 -7.17 -2.90
N VAL A 328 1.40 -6.87 -2.10
CA VAL A 328 2.67 -6.33 -2.59
C VAL A 328 3.35 -7.36 -3.49
N PHE A 329 3.37 -7.04 -4.79
CA PHE A 329 3.97 -7.83 -5.86
C PHE A 329 3.99 -6.99 -7.16
N PRO A 330 5.03 -7.07 -8.02
CA PRO A 330 6.28 -7.80 -7.80
C PRO A 330 7.16 -7.13 -6.73
N PHE A 331 8.14 -7.87 -6.23
CA PHE A 331 9.19 -7.39 -5.33
C PHE A 331 10.55 -8.01 -5.73
N PRO A 332 11.70 -7.45 -5.29
CA PRO A 332 13.03 -7.98 -5.61
C PRO A 332 13.23 -9.42 -5.10
N GLU A 333 13.99 -10.23 -5.82
CA GLU A 333 14.23 -11.64 -5.45
C GLU A 333 14.88 -11.77 -4.05
N GLU A 334 15.74 -10.81 -3.69
CA GLU A 334 16.41 -10.74 -2.39
C GLU A 334 15.44 -10.58 -1.21
N ALA A 335 14.18 -10.21 -1.45
CA ALA A 335 13.15 -10.14 -0.42
C ALA A 335 12.56 -11.52 -0.05
N LEU A 336 12.75 -12.55 -0.88
CA LEU A 336 12.17 -13.89 -0.66
C LEU A 336 12.65 -14.53 0.65
N GLU A 337 13.95 -14.50 0.89
CA GLU A 337 14.55 -15.17 2.04
C GLU A 337 14.17 -14.49 3.38
N PRO A 338 14.29 -13.15 3.52
CA PRO A 338 13.78 -12.44 4.69
C PRO A 338 12.28 -12.64 4.91
N LEU A 339 11.48 -12.65 3.84
CA LEU A 339 10.04 -12.90 3.92
C LEU A 339 9.76 -14.29 4.50
N ALA A 340 10.40 -15.32 3.96
CA ALA A 340 10.22 -16.69 4.45
C ALA A 340 10.66 -16.83 5.93
N GLU A 341 11.77 -16.19 6.32
CA GLU A 341 12.22 -16.14 7.72
C GLU A 341 11.16 -15.54 8.65
N ALA A 342 10.64 -14.36 8.29
CA ALA A 342 9.66 -13.65 9.10
C ALA A 342 8.34 -14.44 9.21
N VAL A 343 7.87 -14.98 8.09
CA VAL A 343 6.66 -15.83 8.04
C VAL A 343 6.80 -17.02 8.99
N LEU A 344 7.90 -17.77 8.88
CA LEU A 344 8.11 -18.95 9.71
C LEU A 344 8.24 -18.59 11.19
N ALA A 345 8.97 -17.53 11.52
CA ALA A 345 9.07 -17.08 12.90
C ALA A 345 7.69 -16.79 13.52
N ARG A 346 6.81 -16.07 12.80
CA ARG A 346 5.46 -15.74 13.28
C ARG A 346 4.53 -16.95 13.35
N VAL A 347 4.61 -17.85 12.38
CA VAL A 347 3.86 -19.10 12.38
C VAL A 347 4.23 -19.96 13.61
N LEU A 348 5.53 -20.08 13.92
CA LEU A 348 5.98 -20.84 15.07
C LEU A 348 5.59 -20.20 16.41
N ASP A 349 5.62 -18.87 16.51
CA ASP A 349 5.14 -18.18 17.71
C ASP A 349 3.63 -18.41 17.91
N GLY A 350 2.84 -18.37 16.82
CA GLY A 350 1.42 -18.69 16.85
C GLY A 350 1.12 -20.12 17.31
N ARG A 351 1.90 -21.11 16.85
CA ARG A 351 1.83 -22.51 17.30
C ARG A 351 2.08 -22.63 18.80
N LYS A 352 3.19 -22.07 19.29
CA LYS A 352 3.53 -22.08 20.72
C LYS A 352 2.42 -21.44 21.56
N ALA A 353 1.86 -20.32 21.11
CA ALA A 353 0.76 -19.66 21.80
C ALA A 353 -0.52 -20.51 21.83
N ARG A 354 -0.81 -21.31 20.80
CA ARG A 354 -1.94 -22.25 20.77
C ARG A 354 -1.75 -23.41 21.73
N ASP A 355 -0.56 -24.00 21.76
CA ASP A 355 -0.25 -25.15 22.63
C ASP A 355 -0.29 -24.78 24.13
N LEU A 356 0.01 -23.52 24.45
CA LEU A 356 -0.06 -22.99 25.81
C LEU A 356 -1.49 -22.59 26.25
N ARG A 357 -2.46 -22.46 25.34
CA ARG A 357 -3.85 -22.19 25.72
C ARG A 357 -4.45 -23.48 26.32
N PRO A 358 -5.00 -23.44 27.56
CA PRO A 358 -5.71 -24.60 28.08
C PRO A 358 -6.84 -24.96 27.11
N ARG A 359 -6.92 -26.23 26.71
CA ARG A 359 -8.03 -26.75 25.93
C ARG A 359 -9.30 -26.45 26.73
N GLN A 360 -10.09 -25.46 26.30
CA GLN A 360 -11.42 -25.28 26.86
C GLN A 360 -12.18 -26.58 26.61
N ALA A 361 -12.51 -27.27 27.69
CA ALA A 361 -13.28 -28.50 27.63
C ALA A 361 -14.69 -28.16 27.13
N GLY A 362 -15.07 -28.81 26.01
CA GLY A 362 -16.45 -29.16 25.63
C GLY A 362 -17.49 -28.06 25.65
#